data_AF-A0A7X0DLZ8-F1
#
_entry.id   AF-A0A7X0DLZ8-F1
#
_cell.length_a   1.000
_cell.length_b   1.000
_cell.length_c   1.000
_cell.angle_alpha   90.00
_cell.angle_beta   90.00
_cell.angle_gamma   90.00
#
_symmetry.space_group_name_H-M   'P 1'
#
loop_
_entity.id
_entity.type
_entity.pdbx_description
1 polymer ?
#
loop_
_entity_poly.entity_id
_entity_poly.type
_entity_poly.pdbx_seq_one_letter_code
_entity_poly.pdbx_strand_id
1 'polypeptide(L)'
;MNYWNAAAGVLSSVTLAVHLFAGGSEVHDPLLAAGPSVVLQTYITVLWHAVSVILAINSLVLLAAARRTEMGPWPVWLVCAQYAAYAGLFIAYGSRNLGTLMETPQWIIFLLIAGLALRGTRASRLLKPS
;
A
#
# COMPACT_ATOMS: atom_id res chain seq x y z
N MET A 1 -8.84 -21.50 -0.55
CA MET A 1 -8.14 -20.25 -0.90
C MET A 1 -9.00 -19.08 -0.43
N ASN A 2 -8.42 -18.09 0.24
CA ASN A 2 -9.15 -16.90 0.69
C ASN A 2 -9.18 -15.87 -0.45
N TYR A 3 -10.30 -15.80 -1.16
CA TYR A 3 -10.45 -14.92 -2.33
C TYR A 3 -10.36 -13.43 -1.98
N TRP A 4 -10.71 -13.02 -0.76
CA TRP A 4 -10.59 -11.63 -0.32
C TRP A 4 -9.13 -11.21 -0.15
N ASN A 5 -8.32 -12.06 0.51
CA ASN A 5 -6.87 -11.83 0.62
C ASN A 5 -6.16 -11.94 -0.74
N ALA A 6 -6.64 -12.82 -1.62
CA ALA A 6 -6.13 -12.92 -2.99
C ALA A 6 -6.38 -11.62 -3.76
N ALA A 7 -7.62 -11.11 -3.74
CA ALA A 7 -7.98 -9.84 -4.37
C ALA A 7 -7.17 -8.67 -3.79
N ALA A 8 -7.04 -8.60 -2.46
CA ALA A 8 -6.22 -7.58 -1.80
C ALA A 8 -4.75 -7.66 -2.23
N GLY A 9 -4.17 -8.85 -2.32
CA GLY A 9 -2.78 -9.06 -2.73
C GLY A 9 -2.52 -8.73 -4.20
N VAL A 10 -3.46 -9.08 -5.09
CA VAL A 10 -3.38 -8.68 -6.51
C VAL A 10 -3.48 -7.17 -6.64
N LEU A 11 -4.46 -6.54 -5.96
CA LEU A 11 -4.63 -5.09 -6.00
C LEU A 11 -3.41 -4.36 -5.43
N SER A 12 -2.84 -4.85 -4.34
CA SER A 12 -1.57 -4.39 -3.76
C SER A 12 -0.41 -4.49 -4.76
N SER A 13 -0.32 -5.58 -5.52
CA SER A 13 0.71 -5.78 -6.54
C SER A 13 0.54 -4.84 -7.74
N VAL A 14 -0.70 -4.58 -8.16
CA VAL A 14 -1.01 -3.58 -9.18
C VAL A 14 -0.62 -2.18 -8.69
N THR A 15 -0.93 -1.83 -7.45
CA THR A 15 -0.51 -0.55 -6.85
C THR A 15 1.01 -0.41 -6.82
N LEU A 16 1.76 -1.48 -6.51
CA LEU A 16 3.22 -1.48 -6.61
C LEU A 16 3.69 -1.20 -8.05
N ALA A 17 3.10 -1.85 -9.05
CA ALA A 17 3.46 -1.64 -10.46
C ALA A 17 3.17 -0.19 -10.88
N VAL A 18 1.99 0.34 -10.54
CA VAL A 18 1.62 1.74 -10.81
C VAL A 18 2.59 2.70 -10.11
N HIS A 19 2.94 2.43 -8.85
CA HIS A 19 3.94 3.21 -8.12
C HIS A 19 5.26 3.24 -8.89
N LEU A 20 5.83 2.08 -9.22
CA LEU A 20 7.13 2.00 -9.89
C LEU A 20 7.17 2.67 -11.26
N PHE A 21 6.13 2.51 -12.08
CA PHE A 21 6.16 2.96 -13.46
C PHE A 21 5.48 4.31 -13.69
N ALA A 22 4.23 4.48 -13.25
CA ALA A 22 3.50 5.73 -13.46
C ALA A 22 3.93 6.81 -12.45
N GLY A 23 4.02 6.45 -11.18
CA GLY A 23 4.49 7.38 -10.15
C GLY A 23 5.95 7.81 -10.34
N GLY A 24 6.76 6.98 -11.00
CA GLY A 24 8.14 7.31 -11.35
C GLY A 24 8.19 8.58 -12.22
N SER A 25 7.50 8.52 -13.37
CA SER A 25 7.44 9.65 -14.31
C SER A 25 6.65 10.86 -13.78
N GLU A 26 5.64 10.65 -12.93
CA GLU A 26 4.76 11.72 -12.45
C GLU A 26 5.29 12.42 -11.20
N VAL A 27 6.09 11.75 -10.36
CA VAL A 27 6.51 12.27 -9.04
C VAL A 27 8.01 12.18 -8.84
N HIS A 28 8.62 11.00 -9.00
CA HIS A 28 10.05 10.82 -8.69
C HIS A 28 10.95 11.60 -9.64
N ASP A 29 10.76 11.45 -10.95
CA ASP A 29 11.57 12.13 -11.96
C ASP A 29 11.42 13.66 -11.90
N PRO A 30 10.21 14.24 -11.77
CA PRO A 30 10.04 15.69 -11.58
C PRO A 30 10.71 16.22 -10.31
N LEU A 31 10.67 15.46 -9.20
CA LEU A 31 11.36 15.86 -7.96
C LEU A 31 12.88 15.93 -8.12
N LEU A 32 13.47 15.01 -8.89
CA LEU A 32 14.90 15.06 -9.21
C LEU A 32 15.23 16.17 -10.22
N ALA A 33 14.35 16.39 -11.21
CA ALA A 33 14.51 17.43 -12.23
C ALA A 33 14.44 18.86 -11.65
N ALA A 34 13.84 19.04 -10.46
CA ALA A 34 13.83 20.32 -9.73
C ALA A 34 15.22 20.80 -9.26
N GLY A 35 16.29 20.04 -9.54
CA GLY A 35 17.67 20.39 -9.19
C GLY A 35 17.99 20.41 -7.69
N PRO A 36 17.53 19.45 -6.85
CA PRO A 36 17.88 19.45 -5.44
C PRO A 36 19.37 19.15 -5.22
N SER A 37 19.89 19.46 -4.03
CA SER A 37 21.25 19.07 -3.66
C SER A 37 21.43 17.55 -3.72
N VAL A 38 22.67 17.07 -3.89
CA VAL A 38 22.99 15.62 -3.96
C VAL A 38 22.44 14.87 -2.74
N VAL A 39 22.54 15.48 -1.56
CA VAL A 39 21.98 14.91 -0.32
C VAL A 39 20.47 14.73 -0.43
N LEU A 40 19.75 15.75 -0.90
CA LEU A 40 18.29 15.68 -1.02
C LEU A 40 17.84 14.74 -2.16
N GLN A 41 18.56 14.69 -3.28
CA GLN A 41 18.32 13.67 -4.34
C GLN A 41 18.43 12.25 -3.79
N THR A 42 19.41 12.01 -2.92
CA THR A 42 19.59 10.72 -2.25
C THR A 42 18.38 10.39 -1.39
N TYR A 43 17.90 11.33 -0.57
CA TYR A 43 16.69 11.11 0.24
C TYR A 43 15.44 10.86 -0.61
N ILE A 44 15.22 11.64 -1.67
CA ILE A 44 14.09 11.45 -2.60
C ILE A 44 14.10 10.02 -3.16
N THR A 45 15.25 9.54 -3.62
CA THR A 45 15.41 8.21 -4.21
C THR A 45 15.28 7.09 -3.18
N VAL A 46 15.82 7.26 -1.97
CA VAL A 46 15.67 6.28 -0.88
C VAL A 46 14.21 6.16 -0.48
N LEU A 47 13.50 7.27 -0.29
CA LEU A 47 12.08 7.26 0.10
C LEU A 47 11.21 6.60 -0.99
N TRP A 48 11.52 6.86 -2.26
CA TRP A 48 10.89 6.21 -3.41
C TRP A 48 10.99 4.68 -3.37
N HIS A 49 12.21 4.15 -3.19
CA HIS A 49 12.44 2.71 -3.10
C HIS A 49 11.96 2.10 -1.79
N ALA A 50 12.00 2.84 -0.68
CA ALA A 50 11.46 2.37 0.60
C ALA A 50 9.97 2.06 0.50
N VAL A 51 9.18 2.94 -0.13
CA VAL A 51 7.76 2.68 -0.40
C VAL A 51 7.59 1.47 -1.33
N SER A 52 8.41 1.37 -2.38
CA SER A 52 8.38 0.23 -3.31
C SER A 52 8.58 -1.11 -2.59
N VAL A 53 9.57 -1.19 -1.70
CA VAL A 53 9.86 -2.40 -0.91
C VAL A 53 8.71 -2.74 0.03
N ILE A 54 8.13 -1.75 0.71
CA ILE A 54 7.00 -1.98 1.62
C ILE A 54 5.78 -2.48 0.85
N LEU A 55 5.47 -1.89 -0.31
CA LEU A 55 4.37 -2.35 -1.16
C LEU A 55 4.59 -3.78 -1.67
N ALA A 56 5.83 -4.14 -2.02
CA ALA A 56 6.18 -5.51 -2.42
C ALA A 56 6.00 -6.51 -1.27
N ILE A 57 6.50 -6.18 -0.06
CA ILE A 57 6.33 -7.02 1.12
C ILE A 57 4.85 -7.20 1.44
N ASN A 58 4.06 -6.12 1.45
CA ASN A 58 2.62 -6.17 1.69
C ASN A 58 1.90 -7.07 0.67
N SER A 59 2.27 -6.95 -0.62
CA SER A 59 1.73 -7.80 -1.68
C SER A 59 1.99 -9.28 -1.40
N LEU A 60 3.24 -9.62 -1.07
CA LEU A 60 3.64 -11.00 -0.76
C LEU A 60 2.92 -11.55 0.48
N VAL A 61 2.77 -10.75 1.54
CA VAL A 61 2.04 -11.13 2.75
C VAL A 61 0.58 -11.43 2.43
N LEU A 62 -0.10 -10.58 1.66
CA LEU A 62 -1.51 -10.78 1.31
C LEU A 62 -1.72 -12.00 0.40
N LEU A 63 -0.83 -12.19 -0.60
CA LEU A 63 -0.86 -13.38 -1.46
C LEU A 63 -0.55 -14.67 -0.69
N ALA A 64 0.36 -14.62 0.28
CA ALA A 64 0.61 -15.76 1.18
C ALA A 64 -0.62 -16.05 2.06
N ALA A 65 -1.27 -15.01 2.60
CA ALA A 65 -2.49 -15.12 3.39
C ALA A 65 -3.67 -15.71 2.60
N ALA A 66 -3.67 -15.56 1.28
CA ALA A 66 -4.68 -16.15 0.42
C ALA A 66 -4.58 -17.68 0.37
N ARG A 67 -3.36 -18.22 0.47
CA ARG A 67 -3.07 -19.65 0.32
C ARG A 67 -2.96 -20.39 1.65
N ARG A 68 -2.39 -19.77 2.68
CA ARG A 68 -2.06 -20.41 3.96
C ARG A 68 -3.14 -20.14 5.00
N THR A 69 -3.98 -21.15 5.28
CA THR A 69 -5.04 -21.09 6.32
C THR A 69 -4.49 -21.12 7.75
N GLU A 70 -3.21 -21.46 7.92
CA GLU A 70 -2.51 -21.49 9.21
C GLU A 70 -1.81 -20.17 9.54
N MET A 71 -1.65 -19.29 8.55
CA MET A 71 -1.11 -17.96 8.80
C MET A 71 -2.14 -17.21 9.64
N GLY A 72 -1.82 -16.99 10.92
CA GLY A 72 -2.68 -16.23 11.83
C GLY A 72 -3.01 -14.84 11.27
N PRO A 73 -3.97 -14.12 11.87
CA PRO A 73 -4.46 -12.86 11.31
C PRO A 73 -3.45 -11.69 11.44
N TRP A 74 -2.45 -11.80 12.32
CA TRP A 74 -1.54 -10.69 12.65
C TRP A 74 -0.81 -10.08 11.46
N PRO A 75 -0.17 -10.84 10.55
CA PRO A 75 0.51 -10.26 9.39
C PRO A 75 -0.44 -9.45 8.50
N VAL A 76 -1.67 -9.93 8.30
CA VAL A 76 -2.67 -9.19 7.51
C VAL A 76 -3.09 -7.91 8.24
N TRP A 77 -3.27 -7.96 9.55
CA TRP A 77 -3.59 -6.78 10.36
C TRP A 77 -2.50 -5.72 10.32
N LEU A 78 -1.22 -6.11 10.33
CA LEU A 78 -0.09 -5.18 10.17
C LEU A 78 -0.11 -4.50 8.79
N VAL A 79 -0.37 -5.27 7.72
CA VAL A 79 -0.53 -4.71 6.37
C VAL A 79 -1.70 -3.72 6.32
N CYS A 80 -2.84 -4.04 6.93
CA CYS A 80 -3.99 -3.14 7.00
C CYS A 80 -3.67 -1.86 7.77
N ALA A 81 -2.95 -1.94 8.89
CA ALA A 81 -2.52 -0.79 9.66
C ALA A 81 -1.59 0.11 8.84
N GLN A 82 -0.63 -0.48 8.10
CA GLN A 82 0.26 0.26 7.22
C GLN A 82 -0.50 1.00 6.10
N TYR A 83 -1.45 0.33 5.45
CA TYR A 83 -2.27 0.98 4.41
C TYR A 83 -3.18 2.07 4.97
N ALA A 84 -3.77 1.86 6.14
CA ALA A 84 -4.54 2.89 6.83
C ALA A 84 -3.67 4.10 7.18
N ALA A 85 -2.42 3.88 7.62
CA ALA A 85 -1.47 4.96 7.89
C ALA A 85 -1.10 5.74 6.62
N TYR A 86 -0.83 5.07 5.50
CA TYR A 86 -0.60 5.73 4.22
C TYR A 86 -1.81 6.52 3.72
N ALA A 87 -3.01 5.94 3.82
CA ALA A 87 -4.24 6.66 3.51
C ALA A 87 -4.38 7.92 4.38
N GLY A 88 -4.11 7.81 5.68
CA GLY A 88 -4.11 8.93 6.62
C GLY A 88 -3.13 10.04 6.23
N LEU A 89 -1.91 9.69 5.81
CA LEU A 89 -0.92 10.66 5.32
C LEU A 89 -1.43 11.41 4.08
N PHE A 90 -1.94 10.69 3.07
CA PHE A 90 -2.46 11.32 1.86
C PHE A 90 -3.70 12.18 2.13
N ILE A 91 -4.59 11.77 3.03
CA ILE A 91 -5.75 12.58 3.42
C ILE A 91 -5.30 13.84 4.16
N ALA A 92 -4.42 13.70 5.15
CA ALA A 92 -3.98 14.81 5.98
C ALA A 92 -3.20 15.86 5.17
N TYR A 93 -2.21 15.43 4.39
CA TYR A 93 -1.38 16.35 3.60
C TYR A 93 -2.09 16.85 2.34
N GLY A 94 -2.93 16.04 1.69
CA GLY A 94 -3.77 16.50 0.57
C GLY A 94 -4.72 17.61 1.01
N SER A 95 -5.43 17.39 2.13
CA SER A 95 -6.34 18.40 2.68
C SER A 95 -5.60 19.67 3.12
N ARG A 96 -4.49 19.53 3.86
CA ARG A 96 -3.77 20.66 4.45
C ARG A 96 -3.00 21.48 3.41
N ASN A 97 -2.33 20.84 2.47
CA ASN A 97 -1.38 21.51 1.57
C ASN A 97 -2.01 21.84 0.21
N LEU A 98 -2.96 21.04 -0.27
CA LEU A 98 -3.56 21.20 -1.60
C LEU A 98 -5.01 21.69 -1.54
N GLY A 99 -5.67 21.61 -0.37
CA GLY A 99 -7.08 21.96 -0.21
C GLY A 99 -8.05 20.98 -0.90
N THR A 100 -7.54 19.86 -1.43
CA THR A 100 -8.31 18.84 -2.14
C THR A 100 -7.66 17.46 -1.97
N LEU A 101 -8.47 16.41 -2.02
CA LEU A 101 -8.02 15.01 -1.95
C LEU A 101 -7.83 14.37 -3.32
N MET A 102 -8.22 15.06 -4.39
CA MET A 102 -8.25 14.50 -5.74
C MET A 102 -6.90 14.56 -6.45
N GLU A 103 -6.04 15.49 -6.06
CA GLU A 103 -4.63 15.55 -6.52
C GLU A 103 -3.78 14.44 -5.91
N THR A 104 -4.23 13.86 -4.80
CA THR A 104 -3.58 12.73 -4.13
C THR A 104 -4.56 11.58 -3.87
N PRO A 105 -5.11 10.93 -4.91
CA PRO A 105 -6.20 9.97 -4.78
C PRO A 105 -5.75 8.60 -4.21
N GLN A 106 -4.46 8.43 -3.90
CA GLN A 106 -3.88 7.17 -3.44
C GLN A 106 -4.52 6.65 -2.13
N TRP A 107 -5.12 7.51 -1.32
CA TRP A 107 -5.83 7.09 -0.11
C TRP A 107 -6.99 6.12 -0.41
N ILE A 108 -7.66 6.27 -1.56
CA ILE A 108 -8.79 5.42 -1.95
C ILE A 108 -8.32 3.97 -2.10
N ILE A 109 -7.24 3.76 -2.85
CA ILE A 109 -6.76 2.41 -3.14
C ILE A 109 -6.21 1.73 -1.89
N PHE A 110 -5.54 2.48 -1.00
CA PHE A 110 -5.05 1.93 0.26
C PHE A 110 -6.18 1.50 1.20
N LEU A 111 -7.24 2.30 1.32
CA LEU A 111 -8.42 1.91 2.12
C LEU A 111 -9.15 0.71 1.50
N LEU A 112 -9.26 0.66 0.17
CA LEU A 112 -9.87 -0.48 -0.53
C LEU A 112 -9.10 -1.78 -0.27
N ILE A 113 -7.77 -1.77 -0.40
CA ILE A 113 -6.93 -2.95 -0.11
C ILE A 113 -7.08 -3.38 1.35
N ALA A 114 -7.01 -2.44 2.30
CA ALA A 114 -7.17 -2.74 3.73
C ALA A 114 -8.56 -3.33 4.03
N GLY A 115 -9.62 -2.79 3.43
CA GLY A 115 -10.99 -3.29 3.58
C GLY A 115 -11.16 -4.74 3.08
N LEU A 116 -10.62 -5.04 1.89
CA LEU A 116 -10.62 -6.40 1.33
C LEU A 116 -9.86 -7.37 2.24
N ALA A 117 -8.66 -7.00 2.68
CA ALA A 117 -7.82 -7.81 3.54
C ALA A 117 -8.48 -8.10 4.91
N LEU A 118 -9.08 -7.08 5.55
CA LEU A 118 -9.82 -7.26 6.80
C LEU A 118 -11.02 -8.21 6.63
N ARG A 119 -11.77 -8.09 5.53
CA ARG A 119 -12.86 -9.02 5.21
C ARG A 119 -12.35 -10.45 5.06
N GLY A 120 -11.18 -10.64 4.44
CA GLY A 120 -10.50 -11.92 4.36
C GLY A 120 -10.19 -12.52 5.73
N THR A 121 -9.66 -11.73 6.68
CA THR A 121 -9.37 -12.26 8.04
C THR A 121 -10.63 -12.72 8.78
N ARG A 122 -11.75 -12.00 8.64
CA ARG A 122 -13.04 -12.38 9.27
C ARG A 122 -13.60 -13.66 8.68
N ALA A 123 -13.58 -13.80 7.35
CA ALA A 123 -14.05 -15.00 6.67
C ALA A 123 -13.25 -16.26 7.06
N SER A 124 -11.92 -16.15 7.19
CA SER A 124 -11.08 -17.28 7.62
C SER A 124 -11.35 -17.73 9.05
N ARG A 125 -11.70 -16.82 9.96
CA ARG A 125 -12.04 -17.18 11.36
C ARG A 125 -13.35 -17.96 11.48
N LEU A 126 -14.36 -17.63 10.66
CA LEU A 126 -15.64 -18.35 10.66
C LEU A 126 -15.53 -19.80 10.16
N LEU A 127 -14.50 -20.11 9.37
CA LEU A 127 -14.27 -21.45 8.80
C LEU A 127 -13.44 -22.38 9.70
N LYS A 128 -12.80 -21.85 10.75
CA LYS A 128 -12.13 -22.64 11.79
C LYS A 128 -12.93 -22.48 13.09
N PRO A 129 -13.92 -23.34 13.38
CA PRO A 129 -14.50 -23.39 14.71
C PRO A 129 -13.40 -23.80 15.70
N SER A 130 -13.38 -23.11 16.84
CA SER A 130 -12.47 -23.34 17.97
C SER A 130 -12.52 -24.76 18.49
#